data_AF-A0A931W7N4-F1
#
_entry.id   AF-A0A931W7N4-F1
#
_cell.length_a   1.000
_cell.length_b   1.000
_cell.length_c   1.000
_cell.angle_alpha   90.00
_cell.angle_beta   90.00
_cell.angle_gamma   90.00
#
_symmetry.space_group_name_H-M   'P 1'
#
loop_
_entity.id
_entity.type
_entity.pdbx_description
1 polymer ?
#
loop_
_entity_poly.entity_id
_entity_poly.type
_entity_poly.pdbx_seq_one_letter_code
_entity_poly.pdbx_strand_id
1 'polypeptide(L)'
;MITVQTEQFKKIGNLFLKAIGSINLPQVSRKKIFFLILIFLLLLLFYGFYKYYISSPSPTLTLEIPTEAIVGDKLFVKGIVIPASSSVEVNGQPVAKNGDGSFTAIITIPQGKSVVEVTATYRTKNSQLQQLVERGLTEEEALKKKEKEDLAKIKERQEVANSDQKIQEILGAYSATIEPQSVRVINHELKTKAGLKKVVGEVMNTVPEKVYWVKITASFFDSTDNVVDTKVGFAAQFDKSIPSFEIAKFETESTSKEFSYYKLAVEWRTSSSLTESPEASASAKPSASPSPSASPATKDAE
;
A
#
# COMPACT_ATOMS: atom_id res chain seq x y z
N MET A 1 -10.19 87.70 9.91
CA MET A 1 -9.67 87.48 8.54
C MET A 1 -10.76 86.95 7.58
N ILE A 2 -12.03 87.39 7.72
CA ILE A 2 -13.17 86.92 6.91
C ILE A 2 -13.71 88.03 5.99
N THR A 3 -13.43 89.30 6.30
CA THR A 3 -13.97 90.48 5.61
C THR A 3 -13.37 90.74 4.21
N VAL A 4 -12.24 90.13 3.86
CA VAL A 4 -11.57 90.35 2.56
C VAL A 4 -12.16 89.48 1.43
N GLN A 5 -12.83 88.38 1.77
CA GLN A 5 -13.41 87.47 0.78
C GLN A 5 -14.66 88.05 0.09
N THR A 6 -15.44 88.90 0.77
CA THR A 6 -16.74 89.40 0.25
C THR A 6 -16.62 90.39 -0.91
N GLU A 7 -15.58 91.22 -0.96
CA GLU A 7 -15.36 92.18 -2.06
C GLU A 7 -14.94 91.48 -3.37
N GLN A 8 -14.13 90.43 -3.28
CA GLN A 8 -13.69 89.64 -4.45
C GLN A 8 -14.87 88.92 -5.13
N PHE A 9 -15.78 88.33 -4.34
CA PHE A 9 -16.98 87.67 -4.88
C PHE A 9 -17.92 88.65 -5.60
N LYS A 10 -18.07 89.88 -5.09
CA LYS A 10 -18.90 90.92 -5.71
C LYS A 10 -18.36 91.36 -7.07
N LYS A 11 -17.03 91.47 -7.20
CA LYS A 11 -16.36 91.84 -8.45
C LYS A 11 -16.46 90.74 -9.51
N ILE A 12 -16.34 89.47 -9.11
CA ILE A 12 -16.53 88.32 -10.03
C ILE A 12 -17.98 88.23 -10.50
N GLY A 13 -18.96 88.45 -9.62
CA GLY A 13 -20.38 88.45 -9.99
C GLY A 13 -20.74 89.50 -11.05
N ASN A 14 -20.21 90.72 -10.92
CA ASN A 14 -20.45 91.79 -11.90
C ASN A 14 -19.79 91.53 -13.27
N LEU A 15 -18.60 90.91 -13.30
CA LEU A 15 -17.96 90.51 -14.55
C LEU A 15 -18.76 89.42 -15.28
N PHE A 16 -19.33 88.47 -14.54
CA PHE A 16 -20.14 87.40 -15.09
C PHE A 16 -21.45 87.94 -15.70
N LEU A 17 -22.13 88.86 -15.02
CA LEU A 17 -23.34 89.51 -15.54
C LEU A 17 -23.09 90.34 -16.80
N LYS A 18 -21.93 91.00 -16.90
CA LYS A 18 -21.56 91.81 -18.08
C LYS A 18 -21.26 90.94 -19.31
N ALA A 19 -20.66 89.77 -19.12
CA ALA A 19 -20.36 88.83 -20.20
C ALA A 19 -21.61 88.16 -20.79
N ILE A 20 -22.67 87.98 -20.00
CA ILE A 20 -23.92 87.36 -20.46
C ILE A 20 -24.77 88.32 -21.32
N GLY A 21 -24.61 89.64 -21.14
CA GLY A 21 -25.41 90.68 -21.80
C GLY A 21 -25.15 90.87 -23.31
N SER A 22 -24.11 90.26 -23.89
CA SER A 22 -23.73 90.47 -25.31
C SER A 22 -24.00 89.27 -26.23
N ILE A 23 -24.62 88.20 -25.71
CA ILE A 23 -24.88 87.00 -26.50
C ILE A 23 -26.28 87.15 -27.13
N ASN A 24 -26.34 87.39 -28.44
CA ASN A 24 -27.58 87.28 -29.22
C ASN A 24 -28.00 85.81 -29.29
N LEU A 25 -28.72 85.34 -28.26
CA LEU A 25 -29.24 83.98 -28.28
C LEU A 25 -30.35 83.89 -29.35
N PRO A 26 -30.30 82.91 -30.27
CA PRO A 26 -31.42 82.63 -31.15
C PRO A 26 -32.69 82.40 -30.32
N GLN A 27 -33.86 82.71 -30.87
CA GLN A 27 -35.18 82.54 -30.23
C GLN A 27 -35.43 81.08 -29.82
N VAL A 28 -34.86 80.67 -28.70
CA VAL A 28 -35.03 79.36 -28.09
C VAL A 28 -36.28 79.44 -27.23
N SER A 29 -37.26 78.56 -27.48
CA SER A 29 -38.51 78.55 -26.73
C SER A 29 -38.25 78.39 -25.23
N ARG A 30 -39.00 79.10 -24.37
CA ARG A 30 -38.83 79.04 -22.90
C ARG A 30 -38.77 77.60 -22.36
N LYS A 31 -39.53 76.69 -22.97
CA LYS A 31 -39.52 75.25 -22.67
C LYS A 31 -38.14 74.60 -22.86
N LYS A 32 -37.39 74.97 -23.90
CA LYS A 32 -36.03 74.47 -24.16
C LYS A 32 -35.03 75.02 -23.13
N ILE A 33 -35.20 76.25 -22.67
CA ILE A 33 -34.35 76.84 -21.61
C ILE A 33 -34.58 76.10 -20.27
N PHE A 34 -35.83 75.88 -19.87
CA PHE A 34 -36.14 75.09 -18.67
C PHE A 34 -35.59 73.65 -18.76
N PHE A 35 -35.68 73.02 -19.93
CA PHE A 35 -35.13 71.68 -20.15
C PHE A 35 -33.59 71.65 -20.01
N LEU A 36 -32.88 72.66 -20.54
CA LEU A 36 -31.42 72.77 -20.38
C LEU A 36 -31.01 72.98 -18.92
N ILE A 37 -31.75 73.83 -18.17
CA ILE A 37 -31.51 74.03 -16.73
C ILE A 37 -31.72 72.72 -15.96
N LEU A 38 -32.76 71.96 -16.29
CA LEU A 38 -33.04 70.67 -15.67
C LEU A 38 -31.93 69.64 -15.94
N ILE A 39 -31.46 69.53 -17.19
CA ILE A 39 -30.33 68.66 -17.54
C ILE A 39 -29.07 69.05 -16.78
N PHE A 40 -28.77 70.35 -16.73
CA PHE A 40 -27.60 70.84 -16.02
C PHE A 40 -27.65 70.51 -14.51
N LEU A 41 -28.82 70.67 -13.89
CA LEU A 41 -29.04 70.32 -12.48
C LEU A 41 -28.88 68.81 -12.25
N LEU A 42 -29.39 67.98 -13.17
CA LEU A 42 -29.22 66.52 -13.12
C LEU A 42 -27.76 66.10 -13.25
N LEU A 43 -27.00 66.75 -14.13
CA LEU A 43 -25.55 66.52 -14.26
C LEU A 43 -24.77 66.93 -13.00
N LEU A 44 -25.16 68.02 -12.33
CA LEU A 44 -24.54 68.41 -11.04
C LEU A 44 -24.85 67.40 -9.93
N LEU A 45 -26.09 66.90 -9.86
CA LEU A 45 -26.46 65.83 -8.92
C LEU A 45 -25.67 64.55 -9.21
N PHE A 46 -25.56 64.17 -10.49
CA PHE A 46 -24.77 63.01 -10.91
C PHE A 46 -23.29 63.18 -10.57
N TYR A 47 -22.70 64.36 -10.82
CA TYR A 47 -21.31 64.64 -10.45
C TYR A 47 -21.08 64.60 -8.95
N GLY A 48 -22.00 65.17 -8.17
CA GLY A 48 -21.96 65.11 -6.70
C GLY A 48 -22.03 63.66 -6.20
N PHE A 49 -22.94 62.86 -6.74
CA PHE A 49 -23.05 61.43 -6.42
C PHE A 49 -21.80 60.65 -6.84
N TYR A 50 -21.27 60.90 -8.04
CA TYR A 50 -20.05 60.29 -8.56
C TYR A 50 -18.83 60.62 -7.69
N LYS A 51 -18.65 61.89 -7.31
CA LYS A 51 -17.59 62.33 -6.40
C LYS A 51 -17.74 61.72 -5.02
N TYR A 52 -18.95 61.70 -4.46
CA TYR A 52 -19.24 61.07 -3.17
C TYR A 52 -18.94 59.56 -3.19
N TYR A 53 -19.32 58.88 -4.26
CA TYR A 53 -19.09 57.44 -4.43
C TYR A 53 -17.60 57.12 -4.51
N ILE A 54 -16.84 57.86 -5.32
CA ILE A 54 -15.42 57.58 -5.57
C ILE A 54 -14.52 58.03 -4.41
N SER A 55 -14.90 59.09 -3.69
CA SER A 55 -14.08 59.66 -2.61
C SER A 55 -14.15 58.89 -1.30
N SER A 56 -14.86 57.76 -1.25
CA SER A 56 -14.86 56.90 -0.06
C SER A 56 -13.45 56.32 0.13
N PRO A 57 -12.79 56.45 1.29
CA PRO A 57 -11.47 55.86 1.52
C PRO A 57 -11.53 54.34 1.39
N SER A 58 -10.46 53.72 0.90
CA SER A 58 -10.33 52.26 0.98
C SER A 58 -10.15 51.85 2.45
N PRO A 59 -10.76 50.74 2.91
CA PRO A 59 -10.56 50.29 4.27
C PRO A 59 -9.09 49.93 4.49
N THR A 60 -8.52 50.38 5.61
CA THR A 60 -7.17 50.02 6.06
C THR A 60 -7.30 49.04 7.22
N LEU A 61 -6.58 47.92 7.11
CA LEU A 61 -6.52 46.86 8.11
C LEU A 61 -5.16 46.86 8.79
N THR A 62 -5.14 46.69 10.11
CA THR A 62 -3.91 46.47 10.87
C THR A 62 -4.15 45.34 11.87
N LEU A 63 -3.28 44.33 11.84
CA LEU A 63 -3.32 43.21 12.79
C LEU A 63 -2.29 43.42 13.90
N GLU A 64 -2.73 43.20 15.13
CA GLU A 64 -1.88 43.24 16.33
C GLU A 64 -1.47 41.83 16.77
N ILE A 65 -2.37 40.85 16.63
CA ILE A 65 -2.16 39.46 17.03
C ILE A 65 -2.66 38.55 15.91
N PRO A 66 -1.89 37.52 15.50
CA PRO A 66 -0.63 37.04 16.11
C PRO A 66 0.64 37.75 15.62
N THR A 67 1.76 37.60 16.34
CA THR A 67 3.11 38.00 15.86
C THR A 67 4.05 36.78 15.74
N GLU A 68 3.73 35.67 16.40
CA GLU A 68 4.59 34.47 16.51
C GLU A 68 3.78 33.17 16.44
N ALA A 69 4.47 32.02 16.50
CA ALA A 69 3.88 30.68 16.54
C ALA A 69 2.97 30.48 17.76
N ILE A 70 1.85 29.77 17.57
CA ILE A 70 0.83 29.59 18.61
C ILE A 70 0.83 28.13 19.07
N VAL A 71 0.72 27.94 20.39
CA VAL A 71 0.51 26.63 21.03
C VAL A 71 -0.98 26.50 21.37
N GLY A 72 -1.70 25.64 20.64
CA GLY A 72 -3.14 25.41 20.85
C GLY A 72 -3.95 25.37 19.56
N ASP A 73 -5.20 24.93 19.65
CA ASP A 73 -6.14 24.86 18.52
C ASP A 73 -6.85 26.20 18.26
N LYS A 74 -6.93 27.08 19.26
CA LYS A 74 -7.57 28.39 19.20
C LYS A 74 -6.56 29.51 19.00
N LEU A 75 -6.78 30.31 17.97
CA LEU A 75 -6.02 31.52 17.67
C LEU A 75 -6.87 32.75 17.91
N PHE A 76 -6.37 33.65 18.75
CA PHE A 76 -6.93 34.98 18.95
C PHE A 76 -6.41 35.92 17.87
N VAL A 77 -7.30 36.42 17.02
CA VAL A 77 -6.99 37.42 16.00
C VAL A 77 -7.48 38.77 16.50
N LYS A 78 -6.57 39.73 16.66
CA LYS A 78 -6.90 41.10 17.08
C LYS A 78 -6.37 42.10 16.05
N GLY A 79 -7.18 43.11 15.78
CA GLY A 79 -6.80 44.18 14.87
C GLY A 79 -7.75 45.36 14.90
N ILE A 80 -7.46 46.34 14.06
CA ILE A 80 -8.21 47.57 13.90
C ILE A 80 -8.51 47.78 12.42
N VAL A 81 -9.75 48.20 12.10
CA VAL A 81 -10.16 48.60 10.75
C VAL A 81 -10.52 50.09 10.71
N ILE A 82 -9.99 50.80 9.71
CA ILE A 82 -10.31 52.21 9.45
C ILE A 82 -10.91 52.32 8.04
N PRO A 83 -12.14 52.84 7.86
CA PRO A 83 -13.01 53.43 8.88
C PRO A 83 -13.70 52.37 9.76
N ALA A 84 -14.06 52.76 11.00
CA ALA A 84 -14.72 51.88 11.98
C ALA A 84 -16.07 51.28 11.50
N SER A 85 -16.70 51.92 10.51
CA SER A 85 -17.94 51.45 9.88
C SER A 85 -17.77 50.29 8.88
N SER A 86 -16.54 49.85 8.57
CA SER A 86 -16.27 48.77 7.60
C SER A 86 -16.66 47.41 8.16
N SER A 87 -17.30 46.50 7.42
CA SER A 87 -17.46 45.10 7.87
C SER A 87 -16.11 44.38 7.89
N VAL A 88 -15.94 43.42 8.81
CA VAL A 88 -14.71 42.61 8.93
C VAL A 88 -15.09 41.14 8.95
N GLU A 89 -14.37 40.35 8.19
CA GLU A 89 -14.44 38.90 8.14
C GLU A 89 -13.06 38.31 8.42
N VAL A 90 -13.00 37.24 9.21
CA VAL A 90 -11.78 36.46 9.46
C VAL A 90 -12.03 35.04 8.96
N ASN A 91 -11.25 34.58 7.99
CA ASN A 91 -11.47 33.33 7.25
C ASN A 91 -12.92 33.20 6.72
N GLY A 92 -13.49 34.29 6.20
CA GLY A 92 -14.86 34.35 5.69
C GLY A 92 -15.96 34.35 6.76
N GLN A 93 -15.61 34.33 8.05
CA GLN A 93 -16.59 34.44 9.14
C GLN A 93 -16.71 35.91 9.59
N PRO A 94 -17.93 36.49 9.65
CA PRO A 94 -18.13 37.87 10.06
C PRO A 94 -17.76 38.07 11.54
N VAL A 95 -17.04 39.15 11.85
CA VAL A 95 -16.54 39.46 13.20
C VAL A 95 -17.17 40.76 13.71
N ALA A 96 -17.62 40.73 14.96
CA ALA A 96 -18.12 41.92 15.63
C ALA A 96 -16.98 42.92 15.88
N LYS A 97 -17.28 44.21 15.73
CA LYS A 97 -16.33 45.29 15.96
C LYS A 97 -16.84 46.21 17.06
N ASN A 98 -15.92 46.86 17.75
CA ASN A 98 -16.19 47.96 18.65
C ASN A 98 -16.40 49.26 17.86
N GLY A 99 -16.90 50.30 18.54
CA GLY A 99 -17.20 51.60 17.91
C GLY A 99 -15.98 52.33 17.35
N ASP A 100 -14.78 51.96 17.77
CA ASP A 100 -13.49 52.47 17.27
C ASP A 100 -12.93 51.68 16.08
N GLY A 101 -13.60 50.59 15.66
CA GLY A 101 -13.14 49.71 14.60
C GLY A 101 -12.18 48.60 15.07
N SER A 102 -11.90 48.49 16.37
CA SER A 102 -11.18 47.33 16.91
C SER A 102 -12.05 46.08 16.85
N PHE A 103 -11.44 44.92 16.62
CA PHE A 103 -12.13 43.63 16.58
C PHE A 103 -11.31 42.54 17.26
N THR A 104 -12.00 41.49 17.72
CA THR A 104 -11.37 40.27 18.26
C THR A 104 -12.14 39.06 17.75
N ALA A 105 -11.42 38.10 17.18
CA ALA A 105 -11.96 36.83 16.73
C ALA A 105 -11.19 35.68 17.37
N ILE A 106 -11.88 34.57 17.63
CA ILE A 106 -11.26 33.30 18.02
C ILE A 106 -11.51 32.33 16.87
N ILE A 107 -10.46 31.92 16.18
CA ILE A 107 -10.54 30.94 15.09
C ILE A 107 -9.85 29.65 15.49
N THR A 108 -10.35 28.52 14.99
CA THR A 108 -9.70 27.21 15.19
C THR A 108 -8.76 26.96 14.02
N ILE A 109 -7.48 26.72 14.29
CA ILE A 109 -6.46 26.47 13.26
C ILE A 109 -6.02 24.99 13.29
N PRO A 110 -5.91 24.35 12.11
CA PRO A 110 -5.37 22.98 12.04
C PRO A 110 -3.88 22.98 12.41
N GLN A 111 -3.37 21.79 12.72
CA GLN A 111 -1.95 21.60 13.02
C GLN A 111 -1.09 21.96 11.79
N GLY A 112 0.08 22.57 12.03
CA GLY A 112 1.03 22.96 10.99
C GLY A 112 0.81 24.39 10.49
N LYS A 113 1.22 24.65 9.24
CA LYS A 113 1.15 25.99 8.63
C LYS A 113 -0.26 26.27 8.11
N SER A 114 -0.82 27.40 8.53
CA SER A 114 -2.13 27.90 8.12
C SER A 114 -2.03 29.36 7.70
N VAL A 115 -2.86 29.80 6.76
CA VAL A 115 -2.98 31.21 6.39
C VAL A 115 -4.25 31.77 7.02
N VAL A 116 -4.12 32.81 7.83
CA VAL A 116 -5.25 33.57 8.35
C VAL A 116 -5.54 34.70 7.38
N GLU A 117 -6.75 34.73 6.86
CA GLU A 117 -7.23 35.76 5.95
C GLU A 117 -8.17 36.70 6.69
N VAL A 118 -7.89 38.00 6.62
CA VAL A 118 -8.74 39.05 7.19
C VAL A 118 -9.17 39.98 6.09
N THR A 119 -10.48 40.08 5.88
CA THR A 119 -11.10 40.89 4.83
C THR A 119 -11.93 41.99 5.46
N ALA A 120 -11.67 43.23 5.06
CA ALA A 120 -12.47 44.39 5.44
C ALA A 120 -13.17 44.98 4.22
N THR A 121 -14.46 45.24 4.36
CA THR A 121 -15.29 45.79 3.30
C THR A 121 -15.91 47.11 3.76
N TYR A 122 -15.66 48.17 3.01
CA TYR A 122 -16.28 49.48 3.22
C TYR A 122 -16.96 49.94 1.94
N ARG A 123 -18.31 49.95 1.96
CA ARG A 123 -19.16 50.21 0.80
C ARG A 123 -18.85 49.21 -0.33
N THR A 124 -18.15 49.64 -1.37
CA THR A 124 -17.78 48.80 -2.53
C THR A 124 -16.28 48.53 -2.64
N LYS A 125 -15.52 48.92 -1.61
CA LYS A 125 -14.07 48.73 -1.55
C LYS A 125 -13.72 47.67 -0.53
N ASN A 126 -12.80 46.79 -0.90
CA ASN A 126 -12.32 45.71 -0.05
C ASN A 126 -10.82 45.90 0.22
N SER A 127 -10.37 45.44 1.37
CA SER A 127 -8.98 45.33 1.75
C SER A 127 -8.77 43.98 2.42
N GLN A 128 -7.67 43.32 2.09
CA GLN A 128 -7.40 41.94 2.51
C GLN A 128 -5.98 41.86 3.06
N LEU A 129 -5.83 41.15 4.18
CA LEU A 129 -4.55 40.89 4.81
C LEU A 129 -4.43 39.39 5.09
N GLN A 130 -3.32 38.79 4.66
CA GLN A 130 -3.03 37.38 4.87
C GLN A 130 -1.82 37.25 5.79
N GLN A 131 -1.95 36.40 6.82
CA GLN A 131 -0.88 36.14 7.77
C GLN A 131 -0.63 34.63 7.90
N LEU A 132 0.60 34.21 7.63
CA LEU A 132 1.03 32.83 7.84
C LEU A 132 1.23 32.59 9.34
N VAL A 133 0.55 31.58 9.89
CA VAL A 133 0.66 31.13 11.27
C VAL A 133 1.04 29.66 11.30
N GLU A 134 1.82 29.26 12.29
CA GLU A 134 2.21 27.86 12.47
C GLU A 134 1.76 27.38 13.85
N ARG A 135 0.97 26.30 13.86
CA ARG A 135 0.50 25.63 15.06
C ARG A 135 1.37 24.39 15.35
N GLY A 136 2.01 24.38 16.52
CA GLY A 136 2.70 23.20 17.06
C GLY A 136 1.73 22.13 17.58
N LEU A 137 2.20 20.90 17.77
CA LEU A 137 1.42 19.89 18.50
C LEU A 137 1.31 20.30 19.97
N THR A 138 0.14 20.10 20.55
CA THR A 138 0.00 20.08 22.01
C THR A 138 0.66 18.82 22.59
N GLU A 139 1.04 18.83 23.86
CA GLU A 139 1.62 17.65 24.53
C GLU A 139 0.69 16.43 24.48
N GLU A 140 -0.62 16.65 24.64
CA GLU A 140 -1.63 15.60 24.55
C GLU A 140 -1.71 15.00 23.14
N GLU A 141 -1.68 15.84 22.10
CA GLU A 141 -1.66 15.37 20.71
C GLU A 141 -0.36 14.65 20.37
N ALA A 142 0.77 15.12 20.90
CA ALA A 142 2.06 14.45 20.73
C ALA A 142 2.07 13.07 21.39
N LEU A 143 1.48 12.94 22.59
CA LEU A 143 1.33 11.68 23.29
C LEU A 143 0.42 10.72 22.51
N LYS A 144 -0.76 11.17 22.07
CA LYS A 144 -1.68 10.36 21.25
C LYS A 144 -1.03 9.91 19.94
N LYS A 145 -0.24 10.78 19.30
CA LYS A 145 0.52 10.44 18.08
C LYS A 145 1.54 9.33 18.38
N LYS A 146 2.27 9.45 19.49
CA LYS A 146 3.25 8.45 19.92
C LYS A 146 2.59 7.11 20.26
N GLU A 147 1.50 7.11 21.01
CA GLU A 147 0.73 5.90 21.34
C GLU A 147 0.21 5.19 20.08
N LYS A 148 -0.31 5.95 19.11
CA LYS A 148 -0.75 5.40 17.82
C LYS A 148 0.41 4.78 17.03
N GLU A 149 1.58 5.41 17.05
CA GLU A 149 2.79 4.90 16.40
C GLU A 149 3.29 3.61 17.07
N ASP A 150 3.32 3.58 18.41
CA ASP A 150 3.73 2.40 19.17
C ASP A 150 2.75 1.23 18.96
N LEU A 151 1.44 1.51 18.94
CA LEU A 151 0.41 0.52 18.63
C LEU A 151 0.55 -0.04 17.21
N ALA A 152 0.88 0.80 16.23
CA ALA A 152 1.12 0.36 14.86
C ALA A 152 2.33 -0.59 14.77
N LYS A 153 3.43 -0.27 15.46
CA LYS A 153 4.64 -1.13 15.54
C LYS A 153 4.34 -2.48 16.22
N ILE A 154 3.51 -2.49 17.26
CA ILE A 154 3.11 -3.73 17.94
C ILE A 154 2.29 -4.61 16.98
N LYS A 155 1.33 -4.02 16.27
CA LYS A 155 0.50 -4.76 15.30
C LYS A 155 1.35 -5.35 14.17
N GLU A 156 2.29 -4.57 13.63
CA GLU A 156 3.23 -5.04 12.60
C GLU A 156 4.08 -6.21 13.09
N ARG A 157 4.63 -6.14 14.32
CA ARG A 157 5.39 -7.25 14.92
C ARG A 157 4.55 -8.51 15.09
N GLN A 158 3.27 -8.37 15.46
CA GLN A 158 2.36 -9.50 15.63
C GLN A 158 2.02 -10.16 14.28
N GLU A 159 1.83 -9.38 13.22
CA GLU A 159 1.60 -9.89 11.87
C GLU A 159 2.81 -10.67 11.34
N VAL A 160 4.03 -10.19 11.60
CA VAL A 160 5.27 -10.91 11.27
C VAL A 160 5.37 -12.23 12.05
N ALA A 161 5.14 -12.20 13.37
CA ALA A 161 5.21 -13.41 14.21
C ALA A 161 4.18 -14.47 13.77
N ASN A 162 2.96 -14.05 13.43
CA ASN A 162 1.93 -14.96 12.92
C ASN A 162 2.32 -15.56 11.55
N SER A 163 2.98 -14.78 10.70
CA SER A 163 3.46 -15.24 9.40
C SER A 163 4.57 -16.29 9.56
N ASP A 164 5.50 -16.08 10.49
CA ASP A 164 6.57 -17.03 10.79
C ASP A 164 6.02 -18.36 11.32
N GLN A 165 5.02 -18.31 12.22
CA GLN A 165 4.34 -19.52 12.70
C GLN A 165 3.72 -20.31 11.54
N LYS A 166 3.02 -19.63 10.63
CA LYS A 166 2.43 -20.28 9.45
C LYS A 166 3.47 -20.90 8.52
N ILE A 167 4.63 -20.25 8.35
CA ILE A 167 5.73 -20.82 7.56
C ILE A 167 6.25 -22.10 8.21
N GLN A 168 6.43 -22.11 9.53
CA GLN A 168 6.88 -23.30 10.26
C GLN A 168 5.87 -24.45 10.14
N GLU A 169 4.56 -24.16 10.21
CA GLU A 169 3.51 -25.16 9.99
C GLU A 169 3.58 -25.76 8.58
N ILE A 170 3.76 -24.92 7.55
CA ILE A 170 3.88 -25.38 6.15
C ILE A 170 5.14 -26.24 5.97
N LEU A 171 6.28 -25.83 6.54
CA LEU A 171 7.52 -26.60 6.47
C LEU A 171 7.38 -27.95 7.18
N GLY A 172 6.75 -27.97 8.37
CA GLY A 172 6.45 -29.21 9.09
C GLY A 172 5.54 -30.15 8.30
N ALA A 173 4.49 -29.63 7.69
CA ALA A 173 3.58 -30.41 6.85
C ALA A 173 4.27 -30.95 5.58
N TYR A 174 5.15 -30.17 4.97
CA TYR A 174 5.92 -30.61 3.80
C TYR A 174 6.85 -31.77 4.14
N SER A 175 7.60 -31.68 5.23
CA SER A 175 8.50 -32.76 5.67
C SER A 175 7.77 -34.05 6.05
N ALA A 176 6.53 -33.97 6.54
CA ALA A 176 5.72 -35.15 6.87
C ALA A 176 5.13 -35.87 5.64
N THR A 177 5.10 -35.22 4.47
CA THR A 177 4.42 -35.73 3.26
C THR A 177 5.41 -36.27 2.21
N ILE A 178 6.72 -36.21 2.46
CA ILE A 178 7.71 -36.81 1.57
C ILE A 178 7.67 -38.33 1.79
N GLU A 179 6.83 -39.04 1.02
CA GLU A 179 7.01 -40.48 0.84
C GLU A 179 8.48 -40.73 0.45
N PRO A 180 9.13 -41.76 1.03
CA PRO A 180 10.53 -42.03 0.74
C PRO A 180 10.70 -42.14 -0.78
N GLN A 181 11.51 -41.24 -1.33
CA GLN A 181 11.79 -41.16 -2.75
C GLN A 181 12.27 -42.52 -3.23
N SER A 182 11.49 -43.14 -4.11
CA SER A 182 11.71 -44.52 -4.54
C SER A 182 11.27 -44.73 -5.98
N VAL A 183 11.84 -45.74 -6.62
CA VAL A 183 11.30 -46.26 -7.87
C VAL A 183 10.21 -47.27 -7.49
N ARG A 184 8.97 -47.01 -7.89
CA ARG A 184 7.82 -47.87 -7.56
C ARG A 184 7.16 -48.43 -8.81
N VAL A 185 6.64 -49.65 -8.71
CA VAL A 185 5.78 -50.24 -9.73
C VAL A 185 4.42 -49.53 -9.68
N ILE A 186 4.00 -48.92 -10.79
CA ILE A 186 2.72 -48.20 -10.88
C ILE A 186 1.64 -49.01 -11.59
N ASN A 187 2.04 -50.00 -12.40
CA ASN A 187 1.13 -50.90 -13.08
C ASN A 187 1.83 -52.23 -13.39
N HIS A 188 1.11 -53.34 -13.33
CA HIS A 188 1.59 -54.64 -13.78
C HIS A 188 0.43 -55.56 -14.16
N GLU A 189 0.64 -56.41 -15.16
CA GLU A 189 -0.34 -57.38 -15.64
C GLU A 189 0.36 -58.70 -16.01
N LEU A 190 -0.39 -59.79 -15.92
CA LEU A 190 0.07 -61.10 -16.36
C LEU A 190 -0.48 -61.40 -17.76
N LYS A 191 0.42 -61.69 -18.70
CA LYS A 191 0.11 -62.05 -20.09
C LYS A 191 0.53 -63.49 -20.39
N THR A 192 -0.23 -64.20 -21.20
CA THR A 192 0.13 -65.55 -21.65
C THR A 192 0.53 -65.50 -23.12
N LYS A 193 1.74 -65.97 -23.45
CA LYS A 193 2.26 -66.05 -24.83
C LYS A 193 2.90 -67.41 -25.04
N ALA A 194 2.42 -68.17 -26.03
CA ALA A 194 2.92 -69.52 -26.35
C ALA A 194 2.92 -70.50 -25.14
N GLY A 195 1.94 -70.37 -24.24
CA GLY A 195 1.84 -71.20 -23.04
C GLY A 195 2.77 -70.79 -21.89
N LEU A 196 3.59 -69.75 -22.07
CA LEU A 196 4.40 -69.15 -21.01
C LEU A 196 3.71 -67.89 -20.46
N LYS A 197 3.84 -67.70 -19.14
CA LYS A 197 3.25 -66.59 -18.40
C LYS A 197 4.30 -65.49 -18.22
N LYS A 198 3.99 -64.28 -18.67
CA LYS A 198 4.86 -63.10 -18.69
C LYS A 198 4.25 -62.00 -17.84
N VAL A 199 5.02 -61.44 -16.91
CA VAL A 199 4.64 -60.23 -16.18
C VAL A 199 5.18 -59.03 -16.95
N VAL A 200 4.30 -58.12 -17.34
CA VAL A 200 4.69 -56.83 -17.93
C VAL A 200 4.16 -55.70 -17.05
N GLY A 201 4.88 -54.59 -16.98
CA GLY A 201 4.45 -53.48 -16.13
C GLY A 201 5.23 -52.20 -16.37
N GLU A 202 4.93 -51.22 -15.53
CA GLU A 202 5.50 -49.88 -15.57
C GLU A 202 6.03 -49.50 -14.18
N VAL A 203 7.19 -48.87 -14.15
CA VAL A 203 7.79 -48.27 -12.96
C VAL A 203 7.91 -46.76 -13.16
N MET A 204 7.74 -46.00 -12.07
CA MET A 204 7.92 -44.55 -12.05
C MET A 204 9.09 -44.18 -11.15
N ASN A 205 9.96 -43.31 -11.64
CA ASN A 205 11.01 -42.70 -10.84
C ASN A 205 10.45 -41.50 -10.07
N THR A 206 10.29 -41.59 -8.75
CA THR A 206 9.86 -40.45 -7.92
C THR A 206 11.03 -39.67 -7.31
N VAL A 207 12.26 -40.08 -7.60
CA VAL A 207 13.49 -39.41 -7.16
C VAL A 207 13.75 -38.21 -8.08
N PRO A 208 14.20 -37.05 -7.56
CA PRO A 208 14.51 -35.86 -8.37
C PRO A 208 15.69 -36.09 -9.34
N GLU A 209 16.49 -37.13 -9.11
CA GLU A 209 17.63 -37.52 -9.93
C GLU A 209 17.27 -38.61 -10.95
N LYS A 210 18.12 -38.78 -11.96
CA LYS A 210 18.00 -39.91 -12.90
C LYS A 210 18.39 -41.20 -12.19
N VAL A 211 17.57 -42.24 -12.38
CA VAL A 211 17.89 -43.59 -11.88
C VAL A 211 18.40 -44.48 -13.01
N TYR A 212 19.34 -45.32 -12.67
CA TYR A 212 20.01 -46.30 -13.52
C TYR A 212 19.77 -47.69 -12.94
N TRP A 213 19.94 -48.71 -13.77
CA TRP A 213 19.90 -50.11 -13.31
C TRP A 213 18.64 -50.43 -12.50
N VAL A 214 17.46 -50.21 -13.08
CA VAL A 214 16.18 -50.51 -12.43
C VAL A 214 15.83 -51.96 -12.69
N LYS A 215 16.14 -52.81 -11.70
CA LYS A 215 15.92 -54.25 -11.68
C LYS A 215 14.60 -54.59 -11.01
N ILE A 216 13.79 -55.39 -11.68
CA ILE A 216 12.53 -55.91 -11.16
C ILE A 216 12.71 -57.42 -10.94
N THR A 217 12.54 -57.88 -9.71
CA THR A 217 12.54 -59.30 -9.36
C THR A 217 11.10 -59.76 -9.15
N ALA A 218 10.62 -60.64 -10.02
CA ALA A 218 9.33 -61.31 -9.87
C ALA A 218 9.54 -62.68 -9.22
N SER A 219 8.95 -62.87 -8.05
CA SER A 219 8.88 -64.17 -7.36
C SER A 219 7.49 -64.76 -7.58
N PHE A 220 7.41 -65.99 -8.09
CA PHE A 220 6.17 -66.68 -8.38
C PHE A 220 5.91 -67.74 -7.30
N PHE A 221 4.68 -67.83 -6.82
CA PHE A 221 4.30 -68.64 -5.67
C PHE A 221 3.19 -69.61 -6.03
N ASP A 222 3.22 -70.81 -5.46
CA ASP A 222 2.08 -71.73 -5.47
C ASP A 222 0.98 -71.32 -4.47
N SER A 223 -0.06 -72.15 -4.31
CA SER A 223 -1.17 -71.88 -3.39
C SER A 223 -0.82 -72.06 -1.91
N THR A 224 0.41 -72.51 -1.61
CA THR A 224 0.93 -72.74 -0.27
C THR A 224 2.06 -71.77 0.10
N ASP A 225 2.17 -70.67 -0.65
CA ASP A 225 3.18 -69.61 -0.50
C ASP A 225 4.65 -70.08 -0.68
N ASN A 226 4.88 -71.23 -1.34
CA ASN A 226 6.24 -71.64 -1.70
C ASN A 226 6.67 -70.98 -3.02
N VAL A 227 7.91 -70.51 -3.09
CA VAL A 227 8.48 -69.93 -4.31
C VAL A 227 8.73 -71.05 -5.33
N VAL A 228 8.00 -71.02 -6.45
CA VAL A 228 8.14 -71.99 -7.54
C VAL A 228 9.01 -71.48 -8.68
N ASP A 229 9.18 -70.16 -8.81
CA ASP A 229 10.09 -69.56 -9.78
C ASP A 229 10.51 -68.15 -9.32
N THR A 230 11.66 -67.69 -9.79
CA THR A 230 12.13 -66.31 -9.60
C THR A 230 12.79 -65.83 -10.89
N LYS A 231 12.36 -64.66 -11.35
CA LYS A 231 12.80 -64.08 -12.62
C LYS A 231 13.10 -62.61 -12.49
N VAL A 232 14.05 -62.17 -13.29
CA VAL A 232 14.52 -60.78 -13.29
C VAL A 232 14.13 -60.13 -14.62
N GLY A 233 13.62 -58.91 -14.53
CA GLY A 233 13.40 -58.01 -15.65
C GLY A 233 14.07 -56.67 -15.38
N PHE A 234 14.21 -55.83 -16.41
CA PHE A 234 14.80 -54.51 -16.28
C PHE A 234 13.90 -53.47 -16.93
N ALA A 235 13.64 -52.38 -16.23
CA ALA A 235 13.06 -51.18 -16.83
C ALA A 235 14.13 -50.27 -17.44
N ALA A 236 15.33 -50.31 -16.85
CA ALA A 236 16.51 -49.60 -17.32
C ALA A 236 17.77 -50.41 -16.97
N GLN A 237 18.64 -50.67 -17.96
CA GLN A 237 19.93 -51.32 -17.76
C GLN A 237 21.03 -50.27 -17.48
N PHE A 238 22.31 -50.62 -17.49
CA PHE A 238 23.39 -49.68 -17.16
C PHE A 238 23.56 -48.53 -18.17
N ASP A 239 23.19 -48.75 -19.42
CA ASP A 239 23.27 -47.79 -20.53
C ASP A 239 22.02 -46.90 -20.66
N LYS A 240 20.95 -47.24 -19.94
CA LYS A 240 19.66 -46.55 -19.99
C LYS A 240 19.31 -45.98 -18.62
N SER A 241 18.72 -44.79 -18.60
CA SER A 241 18.22 -44.17 -17.36
C SER A 241 16.73 -43.88 -17.47
N ILE A 242 16.07 -43.83 -16.31
CA ILE A 242 14.72 -43.27 -16.19
C ILE A 242 14.89 -41.85 -15.65
N PRO A 243 14.53 -40.81 -16.41
CA PRO A 243 14.57 -39.44 -15.90
C PRO A 243 13.66 -39.25 -14.68
N SER A 244 13.84 -38.14 -13.99
CA SER A 244 13.02 -37.75 -12.85
C SER A 244 11.54 -37.64 -13.26
N PHE A 245 10.65 -38.26 -12.48
CA PHE A 245 9.20 -38.31 -12.70
C PHE A 245 8.74 -38.98 -14.01
N GLU A 246 9.64 -39.70 -14.69
CA GLU A 246 9.31 -40.46 -15.90
C GLU A 246 8.95 -41.91 -15.61
N ILE A 247 8.28 -42.54 -16.59
CA ILE A 247 7.82 -43.93 -16.54
C ILE A 247 8.67 -44.79 -17.48
N ALA A 248 9.00 -46.01 -17.04
CA ALA A 248 9.63 -47.01 -17.89
C ALA A 248 8.92 -48.36 -17.79
N LYS A 249 8.87 -49.07 -18.92
CA LYS A 249 8.27 -50.39 -19.03
C LYS A 249 9.27 -51.48 -18.67
N PHE A 250 8.81 -52.53 -18.01
CA PHE A 250 9.58 -53.75 -17.77
C PHE A 250 8.79 -54.98 -18.19
N GLU A 251 9.52 -56.08 -18.37
CA GLU A 251 8.93 -57.38 -18.59
C GLU A 251 9.80 -58.49 -18.00
N THR A 252 9.16 -59.59 -17.56
CA THR A 252 9.82 -60.79 -17.07
C THR A 252 8.94 -62.02 -17.31
N GLU A 253 9.53 -63.20 -17.50
CA GLU A 253 8.84 -64.39 -18.00
C GLU A 253 9.08 -65.60 -17.10
N SER A 254 8.00 -66.18 -16.58
CA SER A 254 8.03 -67.39 -15.76
C SER A 254 8.37 -68.62 -16.60
N THR A 255 9.30 -69.43 -16.11
CA THR A 255 9.56 -70.78 -16.59
C THR A 255 8.63 -71.82 -15.95
N SER A 256 8.05 -71.52 -14.79
CA SER A 256 7.00 -72.37 -14.22
C SER A 256 5.67 -72.15 -14.96
N LYS A 257 5.05 -73.26 -15.39
CA LYS A 257 3.71 -73.26 -16.00
C LYS A 257 2.60 -73.04 -14.95
N GLU A 258 2.81 -73.58 -13.75
CA GLU A 258 1.86 -73.57 -12.66
C GLU A 258 2.37 -72.67 -11.52
N PHE A 259 1.60 -71.62 -11.23
CA PHE A 259 1.75 -70.75 -10.05
C PHE A 259 0.41 -70.06 -9.79
N SER A 260 0.17 -69.68 -8.53
CA SER A 260 -1.06 -69.05 -8.06
C SER A 260 -0.99 -67.53 -8.07
N TYR A 261 0.11 -66.93 -7.60
CA TYR A 261 0.32 -65.48 -7.61
C TYR A 261 1.80 -65.11 -7.73
N TYR A 262 2.12 -63.82 -7.83
CA TYR A 262 3.50 -63.33 -7.84
C TYR A 262 3.67 -62.08 -6.96
N LYS A 263 4.91 -61.83 -6.51
CA LYS A 263 5.33 -60.59 -5.82
C LYS A 263 6.46 -59.93 -6.61
N LEU A 264 6.48 -58.60 -6.63
CA LEU A 264 7.50 -57.80 -7.29
C LEU A 264 8.37 -57.07 -6.26
N ALA A 265 9.68 -57.11 -6.45
CA ALA A 265 10.64 -56.28 -5.73
C ALA A 265 11.40 -55.41 -6.74
N VAL A 266 11.66 -54.16 -6.37
CA VAL A 266 12.39 -53.19 -7.20
C VAL A 266 13.70 -52.82 -6.53
N GLU A 267 14.79 -52.97 -7.26
CA GLU A 267 16.10 -52.45 -6.89
C GLU A 267 16.54 -51.44 -7.95
N TRP A 268 17.16 -50.35 -7.52
CA TRP A 268 17.59 -49.27 -8.41
C TRP A 268 18.87 -48.62 -7.88
N ARG A 269 19.55 -47.85 -8.74
CA ARG A 269 20.75 -47.09 -8.42
C ARG A 269 20.65 -45.67 -8.96
N THR A 270 21.25 -44.70 -8.29
CA THR A 270 21.51 -43.35 -8.84
C THR A 270 22.95 -43.25 -9.31
N SER A 271 23.28 -42.21 -10.07
CA SER A 271 24.67 -41.91 -10.47
C SER A 271 25.61 -41.80 -9.27
N SER A 272 25.13 -41.25 -8.15
CA SER A 272 25.89 -41.14 -6.89
C SER A 272 26.26 -42.50 -6.29
N SER A 273 25.44 -43.53 -6.49
CA SER A 273 25.70 -44.89 -6.00
C SER A 273 26.59 -45.75 -6.91
N LEU A 274 26.88 -45.30 -8.15
CA LEU A 274 27.70 -46.06 -9.10
C LEU A 274 29.21 -45.94 -8.84
N THR A 275 29.64 -44.99 -8.01
CA THR A 275 31.06 -44.79 -7.68
C THR A 275 31.58 -45.77 -6.61
N GLU A 276 30.69 -46.45 -5.88
CA GLU A 276 31.06 -47.55 -5.00
C GLU A 276 31.11 -48.87 -5.80
N SER A 277 32.23 -49.09 -6.49
CA SER A 277 32.52 -50.38 -7.12
C SER A 277 32.71 -51.46 -6.05
N PRO A 278 32.05 -52.64 -6.15
CA PRO A 278 32.21 -53.74 -5.18
C PRO A 278 33.60 -54.41 -5.18
N GLU A 279 34.53 -53.91 -6.00
CA GLU A 279 35.80 -54.59 -6.31
C GLU A 279 36.83 -54.61 -5.15
N ALA A 280 36.49 -54.08 -3.97
CA ALA A 280 37.38 -54.09 -2.80
C ALA A 280 36.94 -55.03 -1.65
N SER A 281 35.86 -55.81 -1.77
CA SER A 281 35.42 -56.73 -0.70
C SER A 281 35.69 -58.21 -0.98
N ALA A 282 36.70 -58.52 -1.80
CA ALA A 282 37.14 -59.89 -2.07
C ALA A 282 38.59 -60.14 -1.60
N SER A 283 38.91 -59.88 -0.32
CA SER A 283 40.08 -60.48 0.32
C SER A 283 40.04 -60.38 1.86
N ALA A 284 38.98 -60.91 2.47
CA ALA A 284 39.04 -61.34 3.88
C ALA A 284 39.03 -62.86 3.90
N LYS A 285 40.23 -63.43 3.96
CA LYS A 285 40.53 -64.85 4.18
C LYS A 285 39.67 -65.39 5.34
N PRO A 286 39.01 -66.55 5.21
CA PRO A 286 38.24 -67.13 6.31
C PRO A 286 39.20 -67.47 7.47
N SER A 287 39.06 -66.74 8.57
CA SER A 287 39.71 -67.06 9.83
C SER A 287 39.07 -68.32 10.41
N ALA A 288 39.92 -69.18 10.94
CA ALA A 288 39.64 -70.57 11.28
C ALA A 288 38.45 -70.76 12.25
N SER A 289 37.74 -71.86 11.99
CA SER A 289 36.73 -72.48 12.83
C SER A 289 37.19 -72.66 14.29
N PRO A 290 36.51 -72.11 15.31
CA PRO A 290 36.72 -72.53 16.68
C PRO A 290 35.97 -73.85 16.95
N SER A 291 36.78 -74.83 17.35
CA SER A 291 36.44 -76.15 17.89
C SER A 291 35.33 -76.10 18.97
N PRO A 292 34.43 -77.08 19.05
CA PRO A 292 33.38 -77.11 20.07
C PRO A 292 33.98 -77.45 21.45
N SER A 293 33.88 -76.52 22.40
CA SER A 293 34.24 -76.75 23.80
C SER A 293 32.99 -76.81 24.68
N ALA A 294 32.81 -78.01 25.24
CA ALA A 294 32.07 -78.46 26.40
C ALA A 294 31.08 -77.50 27.12
N SER A 295 29.88 -78.07 27.31
CA SER A 295 28.94 -77.84 28.41
C SER A 295 29.61 -77.64 29.78
N PRO A 296 29.03 -76.81 30.66
CA PRO A 296 28.56 -77.43 31.90
C PRO A 296 27.21 -76.91 32.41
N ALA A 297 26.42 -77.89 32.85
CA ALA A 297 25.74 -78.00 34.15
C ALA A 297 25.01 -76.78 34.74
N THR A 298 23.69 -76.90 34.72
CA THR A 298 22.77 -76.79 35.88
C THR A 298 23.38 -76.36 37.21
N LYS A 299 22.83 -75.29 37.81
CA LYS A 299 22.67 -75.22 39.26
C LYS A 299 21.46 -74.37 39.65
N ASP A 300 20.52 -75.06 40.30
CA ASP A 300 19.42 -74.53 41.11
C ASP A 300 19.91 -73.77 42.36
N ALA A 301 18.93 -73.12 43.01
CA ALA A 301 18.92 -72.33 44.26
C ALA A 301 19.01 -70.81 44.01
N GLU A 302 18.07 -69.97 44.47
CA GLU A 302 17.11 -70.06 45.59
C GLU A 302 15.92 -69.12 45.32
#